data_AF-A0A5E4ZIF5-F1
#
_entry.id   AF-A0A5E4ZIF5-F1
#
_cell.length_a   1.000
_cell.length_b   1.000
_cell.length_c   1.000
_cell.angle_alpha   90.00
_cell.angle_beta   90.00
_cell.angle_gamma   90.00
#
_symmetry.space_group_name_H-M   'P 1'
#
loop_
_entity.id
_entity.type
_entity.pdbx_description
1 polymer ?
#
loop_
_entity_poly.entity_id
_entity_poly.type
_entity_poly.pdbx_seq_one_letter_code
_entity_poly.pdbx_strand_id
1 'polypeptide(L)'
;MEDVGRVAQFGSRSLRRWLFALFAAIDLALLAPHALATEGALGRPVAGTSVLSSVGIVPPEPMTLFSLQQIYLDGSVSGGRQVPIAGTTSLGIDAKVAFTLASVLRVWGSKGGWSFASGMTLPYVWTEAKASFSAGGLNRSNSDRASNLFDMYFTPVVAGYHFSQTDHIALSFNFWAPTGTYDSNSLANPSLNNWTFVP
;
A
#
# COMPACT_ATOMS: atom_id res chain seq x y z
N MET A 1 55.49 37.39 -27.22
CA MET A 1 54.40 37.60 -28.19
C MET A 1 54.31 36.31 -28.99
N GLU A 2 53.28 35.50 -28.95
CA GLU A 2 51.92 35.61 -28.42
C GLU A 2 51.46 34.22 -27.94
N ASP A 3 50.60 34.26 -26.93
CA ASP A 3 49.87 33.16 -26.32
C ASP A 3 48.50 33.11 -26.99
N VAL A 4 48.15 32.03 -27.70
CA VAL A 4 46.77 31.81 -28.17
C VAL A 4 46.42 30.31 -28.19
N GLY A 5 45.53 29.93 -27.27
CA GLY A 5 44.39 29.08 -27.64
C GLY A 5 44.43 27.60 -27.27
N ARG A 6 44.55 27.26 -25.99
CA ARG A 6 44.15 25.92 -25.51
C ARG A 6 42.63 25.89 -25.32
N VAL A 7 41.88 25.48 -26.36
CA VAL A 7 40.44 25.22 -26.25
C VAL A 7 40.24 24.00 -25.36
N ALA A 8 39.70 24.22 -24.16
CA ALA A 8 39.34 23.14 -23.25
C ALA A 8 38.22 22.29 -23.86
N GLN A 9 38.55 21.08 -24.30
CA GLN A 9 37.56 20.06 -24.63
C GLN A 9 36.88 19.59 -23.33
N PHE A 10 35.88 20.32 -22.88
CA PHE A 10 35.00 19.88 -21.79
C PHE A 10 34.12 18.72 -22.28
N GLY A 11 34.64 17.50 -22.09
CA GLY A 11 33.93 16.25 -21.82
C GLY A 11 32.57 16.00 -22.47
N SER A 12 32.54 15.62 -23.75
CA SER A 12 31.34 15.03 -24.41
C SER A 12 30.80 13.78 -23.69
N ARG A 13 31.64 13.12 -22.87
CA ARG A 13 31.29 11.96 -22.05
C ARG A 13 30.46 12.32 -20.81
N SER A 14 30.63 13.51 -20.22
CA SER A 14 29.82 13.91 -19.06
C SER A 14 28.41 14.28 -19.51
N LEU A 15 28.29 15.06 -20.59
CA LEU A 15 27.00 15.45 -21.16
C LEU A 15 26.13 14.25 -21.56
N ARG A 16 26.72 13.23 -22.19
CA ARG A 16 26.00 11.98 -22.50
C ARG A 16 25.49 11.26 -21.24
N ARG A 17 26.28 11.20 -20.16
CA ARG A 17 25.85 10.57 -18.90
C ARG A 17 24.68 11.31 -18.26
N TRP A 18 24.71 12.63 -18.28
CA TRP A 18 23.60 13.45 -17.78
C TRP A 18 22.33 13.29 -18.62
N LEU A 19 22.47 13.23 -19.95
CA LEU A 19 21.34 12.97 -20.84
C LEU A 19 20.75 11.56 -20.60
N PHE A 20 21.57 10.52 -20.50
CA PHE A 20 21.10 9.17 -20.17
C PHE A 20 20.41 9.10 -18.80
N ALA A 21 20.95 9.76 -17.78
CA ALA A 21 20.32 9.83 -16.46
C ALA A 21 18.97 10.56 -16.51
N LEU A 22 18.88 11.63 -17.31
CA LEU A 22 17.65 12.39 -17.50
C LEU A 22 16.58 11.56 -18.24
N PHE A 23 16.96 10.86 -19.31
CA PHE A 23 16.06 9.95 -20.04
C PHE A 23 15.57 8.81 -19.14
N ALA A 24 16.47 8.17 -18.38
CA ALA A 24 16.09 7.13 -17.43
C ALA A 24 15.15 7.64 -16.32
N ALA A 25 15.35 8.87 -15.84
CA ALA A 25 14.47 9.48 -14.85
C ALA A 25 13.09 9.83 -15.43
N ILE A 26 13.04 10.29 -16.68
CA ILE A 26 11.79 10.58 -17.41
C ILE A 26 11.02 9.27 -17.68
N ASP A 27 11.69 8.23 -18.15
CA ASP A 27 11.07 6.92 -18.39
C ASP A 27 10.50 6.32 -17.10
N LEU A 28 11.23 6.45 -15.98
CA LEU A 28 10.75 5.99 -14.67
C LEU A 28 9.54 6.81 -14.16
N ALA A 29 9.50 8.11 -14.48
CA ALA A 29 8.36 8.97 -14.14
C ALA A 29 7.13 8.71 -15.03
N LEU A 30 7.33 8.35 -16.30
CA LEU A 30 6.25 8.03 -17.25
C LEU A 30 5.65 6.63 -17.02
N LEU A 31 6.37 5.74 -16.35
CA LEU A 31 5.87 4.44 -15.90
C LEU A 31 5.10 4.50 -14.58
N ALA A 32 4.91 5.69 -13.98
CA ALA A 32 4.09 5.83 -12.79
C ALA A 32 2.64 5.45 -13.13
N PRO A 33 2.07 4.39 -12.50
CA PRO A 33 0.68 4.03 -12.74
C PRO A 33 -0.23 5.20 -12.36
N HIS A 34 -1.29 5.43 -13.14
CA HIS A 34 -2.34 6.38 -12.77
C HIS A 34 -2.82 6.06 -11.35
N ALA A 35 -2.61 6.98 -10.42
CA ALA A 35 -3.12 6.87 -9.07
C ALA A 35 -4.64 7.08 -9.11
N LEU A 36 -5.38 6.01 -9.36
CA LEU A 36 -6.82 5.99 -9.12
C LEU A 36 -7.03 6.01 -7.60
N ALA A 37 -7.67 7.06 -7.10
CA ALA A 37 -8.09 7.09 -5.71
C ALA A 37 -9.00 5.89 -5.43
N THR A 38 -8.90 5.31 -4.23
CA THR A 38 -9.78 4.21 -3.83
C THR A 38 -11.18 4.78 -3.66
N GLU A 39 -12.15 4.21 -4.38
CA GLU A 39 -13.55 4.61 -4.23
C GLU A 39 -14.10 3.94 -2.96
N GLY A 40 -14.69 4.71 -2.03
CA GLY A 40 -15.43 4.13 -0.90
C GLY A 40 -14.91 4.43 0.51
N ALA A 41 -14.20 5.54 0.73
CA ALA A 41 -13.75 6.02 2.06
C ALA A 41 -12.83 5.08 2.85
N LEU A 42 -12.45 3.95 2.28
CA LEU A 42 -11.68 2.93 2.95
C LEU A 42 -10.25 2.92 2.41
N GLY A 43 -9.33 2.76 3.36
CA GLY A 43 -7.93 2.45 3.08
C GLY A 43 -7.65 0.97 3.33
N ARG A 44 -6.47 0.53 2.92
CA ARG A 44 -5.89 -0.74 3.38
C ARG A 44 -5.54 -0.62 4.88
N PRO A 45 -5.54 -1.72 5.65
CA PRO A 45 -4.94 -1.74 6.98
C PRO A 45 -3.53 -1.15 6.97
N VAL A 46 -3.16 -0.48 8.08
CA VAL A 46 -1.86 0.20 8.20
C VAL A 46 -0.72 -0.83 8.08
N ALA A 47 0.32 -0.48 7.31
CA ALA A 47 1.50 -1.32 7.20
C ALA A 47 2.06 -1.65 8.59
N GLY A 48 2.39 -2.93 8.83
CA GLY A 48 2.87 -3.42 10.12
C GLY A 48 1.83 -3.83 11.14
N THR A 49 0.53 -3.68 10.87
CA THR A 49 -0.52 -4.23 11.74
C THR A 49 -0.87 -5.69 11.43
N SER A 50 -0.27 -6.27 10.39
CA SER A 50 -0.45 -7.67 9.98
C SER A 50 0.68 -8.58 10.46
N VAL A 51 0.48 -9.89 10.35
CA VAL A 51 1.42 -10.94 10.82
C VAL A 51 2.74 -10.98 10.06
N LEU A 52 2.76 -10.46 8.83
CA LEU A 52 3.95 -10.38 8.01
C LEU A 52 4.92 -9.42 8.69
N SER A 53 6.03 -9.99 9.18
CA SER A 53 7.02 -9.38 10.06
C SER A 53 7.53 -8.04 9.52
N SER A 54 6.79 -6.99 9.80
CA SER A 54 7.18 -5.60 9.55
C SER A 54 8.18 -5.11 10.60
N VAL A 55 8.72 -6.04 11.39
CA VAL A 55 9.82 -5.86 12.35
C VAL A 55 11.19 -6.13 11.72
N GLY A 56 11.24 -6.44 10.41
CA GLY A 56 12.49 -6.52 9.65
C GLY A 56 13.30 -7.82 9.81
N ILE A 57 12.74 -8.86 10.44
CA ILE A 57 13.43 -10.13 10.71
C ILE A 57 12.58 -11.30 10.19
N VAL A 58 13.21 -12.18 9.40
CA VAL A 58 12.66 -13.49 9.04
C VAL A 58 13.42 -14.54 9.85
N PRO A 59 12.77 -15.34 10.72
CA PRO A 59 13.45 -16.35 11.53
C PRO A 59 14.27 -17.33 10.67
N PRO A 60 15.45 -17.78 11.14
CA PRO A 60 16.25 -18.71 10.37
C PRO A 60 15.76 -20.17 10.45
N GLU A 61 15.06 -20.54 11.52
CA GLU A 61 14.48 -21.87 11.69
C GLU A 61 13.14 -22.01 10.93
N PRO A 62 12.93 -23.12 10.19
CA PRO A 62 11.63 -23.40 9.59
C PRO A 62 10.52 -23.49 10.63
N MET A 63 9.47 -22.69 10.46
CA MET A 63 8.32 -22.66 11.36
C MET A 63 7.07 -22.16 10.64
N THR A 64 5.90 -22.43 11.22
CA THR A 64 4.62 -21.86 10.76
C THR A 64 4.02 -21.04 11.88
N LEU A 65 3.69 -19.79 11.59
CA LEU A 65 3.06 -18.88 12.53
C LEU A 65 1.60 -18.69 12.09
N PHE A 66 0.70 -18.79 13.06
CA PHE A 66 -0.69 -18.41 12.90
C PHE A 66 -0.96 -17.22 13.81
N SER A 67 -1.76 -16.28 13.35
CA SER A 67 -2.20 -15.18 14.21
C SER A 67 -3.57 -14.67 13.81
N LEU A 68 -4.30 -14.28 14.84
CA LEU A 68 -5.62 -13.66 14.78
C LEU A 68 -5.51 -12.29 15.42
N GLN A 69 -5.77 -11.23 14.66
CA GLN A 69 -5.64 -9.85 15.12
C GLN A 69 -6.95 -9.10 14.91
N GLN A 70 -7.23 -8.13 15.78
CA GLN A 70 -8.34 -7.21 15.61
C GLN A 70 -7.81 -5.78 15.57
N ILE A 71 -8.28 -5.01 14.59
CA ILE A 71 -7.90 -3.60 14.40
C ILE A 71 -9.18 -2.80 14.30
N TYR A 72 -9.27 -1.69 15.02
CA TYR A 72 -10.34 -0.72 14.89
C TYR A 72 -9.75 0.64 14.56
N LEU A 73 -10.26 1.28 13.51
CA LEU A 73 -9.88 2.62 13.09
C LEU A 73 -11.15 3.48 13.00
N ASP A 74 -11.02 4.71 13.46
CA ASP A 74 -12.06 5.74 13.43
C ASP A 74 -11.41 7.02 12.93
N GLY A 75 -11.90 7.56 11.81
CA GLY A 75 -11.30 8.69 11.15
C GLY A 75 -12.34 9.56 10.47
N SER A 76 -12.04 10.86 10.37
CA SER A 76 -12.89 11.81 9.67
C SER A 76 -12.08 12.81 8.85
N VAL A 77 -12.69 13.26 7.76
CA VAL A 77 -12.21 14.37 6.93
C VAL A 77 -13.29 15.44 6.92
N SER A 78 -12.95 16.64 7.37
CA SER A 78 -13.87 17.77 7.49
C SER A 78 -13.23 19.09 7.04
N GLY A 79 -13.98 20.20 7.16
CA GLY A 79 -13.48 21.54 6.86
C GLY A 79 -13.56 21.94 5.39
N GLY A 80 -14.60 21.53 4.67
CA GLY A 80 -14.80 21.86 3.26
C GLY A 80 -13.89 21.10 2.30
N ARG A 81 -13.15 20.10 2.78
CA ARG A 81 -12.34 19.21 1.96
C ARG A 81 -13.25 18.25 1.20
N GLN A 82 -13.09 18.25 -0.12
CA GLN A 82 -13.85 17.41 -1.02
C GLN A 82 -13.25 16.00 -1.06
N VAL A 83 -14.08 14.97 -0.86
CA VAL A 83 -13.65 13.56 -0.91
C VAL A 83 -14.48 12.81 -1.95
N PRO A 84 -13.85 12.23 -3.00
CA PRO A 84 -14.54 11.37 -3.94
C PRO A 84 -15.04 10.09 -3.25
N ILE A 85 -16.34 9.81 -3.36
CA ILE A 85 -16.99 8.61 -2.81
C ILE A 85 -18.31 8.31 -3.52
N ALA A 86 -18.60 7.02 -3.73
CA ALA A 86 -19.84 6.52 -4.35
C ALA A 86 -20.21 7.26 -5.65
N GLY A 87 -19.21 7.41 -6.55
CA GLY A 87 -19.37 8.11 -7.83
C GLY A 87 -19.62 9.61 -7.75
N THR A 88 -19.50 10.24 -6.57
CA THR A 88 -19.71 11.68 -6.36
C THR A 88 -18.64 12.28 -5.43
N THR A 89 -18.78 13.55 -5.07
CA THR A 89 -17.87 14.27 -4.18
C THR A 89 -18.58 14.72 -2.91
N SER A 90 -18.13 14.26 -1.74
CA SER A 90 -18.64 14.70 -0.45
C SER A 90 -17.90 15.95 0.06
N LEU A 91 -18.54 16.72 0.94
CA LEU A 91 -17.98 17.86 1.68
C LEU A 91 -17.31 17.46 3.00
N GLY A 92 -17.25 16.16 3.26
CA GLY A 92 -16.71 15.58 4.46
C GLY A 92 -17.20 14.15 4.64
N ILE A 93 -16.42 13.37 5.38
CA ILE A 93 -16.70 11.97 5.65
C ILE A 93 -16.24 11.56 7.04
N ASP A 94 -17.07 10.76 7.71
CA ASP A 94 -16.73 10.00 8.90
C ASP A 94 -16.68 8.52 8.50
N ALA A 95 -15.61 7.81 8.83
CA ALA A 95 -15.41 6.41 8.47
C ALA A 95 -14.90 5.61 9.67
N LYS A 96 -15.55 4.48 9.91
CA LYS A 96 -15.16 3.49 10.91
C LYS A 96 -14.89 2.17 10.22
N VAL A 97 -13.84 1.49 10.66
CA VAL A 97 -13.51 0.16 10.16
C VAL A 97 -12.96 -0.71 11.27
N ALA A 98 -13.49 -1.93 11.34
CA ALA A 98 -12.98 -2.98 12.19
C ALA A 98 -12.54 -4.15 11.32
N PHE A 99 -11.28 -4.57 11.43
CA PHE A 99 -10.75 -5.75 10.78
C PHE A 99 -10.52 -6.86 11.79
N THR A 100 -10.92 -8.07 11.43
CA THR A 100 -10.45 -9.31 12.04
C THR A 100 -9.55 -10.01 11.02
N LEU A 101 -8.26 -10.11 11.33
CA LEU A 101 -7.23 -10.63 10.43
C LEU A 101 -6.83 -12.04 10.85
N ALA A 102 -7.15 -13.04 10.05
CA ALA A 102 -6.60 -14.39 10.20
C ALA A 102 -5.41 -14.56 9.24
N SER A 103 -4.23 -14.85 9.76
CA SER A 103 -3.03 -14.98 8.93
C SER A 103 -2.24 -16.24 9.20
N VAL A 104 -1.51 -16.67 8.17
CA VAL A 104 -0.51 -17.72 8.24
C VAL A 104 0.77 -17.24 7.58
N LEU A 105 1.90 -17.49 8.23
CA LEU A 105 3.25 -17.29 7.69
C LEU A 105 4.01 -18.61 7.77
N ARG A 106 4.59 -19.04 6.66
CA ARG A 106 5.50 -20.18 6.59
C ARG A 106 6.91 -19.68 6.39
N VAL A 107 7.79 -19.97 7.35
CA VAL A 107 9.24 -19.82 7.23
C VAL A 107 9.81 -21.12 6.68
N TRP A 108 10.59 -21.01 5.61
CA TRP A 108 11.16 -22.16 4.89
C TRP A 108 12.57 -22.53 5.39
N GLY A 109 13.20 -21.64 6.15
CA GLY A 109 14.54 -21.77 6.70
C GLY A 109 15.58 -20.88 6.02
N SER A 110 16.85 -21.03 6.41
CA SER A 110 17.95 -20.23 5.88
C SER A 110 18.92 -20.95 4.96
N LYS A 111 19.52 -20.19 4.05
CA LYS A 111 20.69 -20.58 3.26
C LYS A 111 21.60 -19.38 3.01
N GLY A 112 22.86 -19.47 3.42
CA GLY A 112 23.88 -18.45 3.13
C GLY A 112 23.56 -17.06 3.71
N GLY A 113 23.04 -17.01 4.94
CA GLY A 113 22.64 -15.77 5.62
C GLY A 113 21.26 -15.23 5.22
N TRP A 114 20.62 -15.81 4.20
CA TRP A 114 19.25 -15.48 3.79
C TRP A 114 18.24 -16.43 4.41
N SER A 115 17.13 -15.90 4.92
CA SER A 115 15.97 -16.63 5.41
C SER A 115 14.75 -16.27 4.57
N PHE A 116 13.95 -17.27 4.23
CA PHE A 116 12.79 -17.08 3.35
C PHE A 116 11.49 -17.43 4.05
N ALA A 117 10.46 -16.65 3.76
CA ALA A 117 9.12 -16.94 4.22
C ALA A 117 8.06 -16.55 3.18
N SER A 118 6.87 -17.12 3.33
CA SER A 118 5.69 -16.80 2.53
C SER A 118 4.50 -16.67 3.46
N GLY A 119 3.52 -15.83 3.14
CA GLY A 119 2.34 -15.73 3.99
C GLY A 119 1.11 -15.20 3.28
N MET A 120 -0.01 -15.30 3.98
CA MET A 120 -1.29 -14.75 3.57
C MET A 120 -2.10 -14.32 4.79
N THR A 121 -3.00 -13.37 4.56
CA THR A 121 -3.98 -12.88 5.52
C THR A 121 -5.34 -12.84 4.83
N LEU A 122 -6.33 -13.44 5.48
CA LEU A 122 -7.73 -13.33 5.11
C LEU A 122 -8.42 -12.40 6.11
N PRO A 123 -8.76 -11.16 5.71
CA PRO A 123 -9.45 -10.23 6.59
C PRO A 123 -10.97 -10.44 6.51
N TYR A 124 -11.64 -10.37 7.65
CA TYR A 124 -13.06 -10.04 7.71
C TYR A 124 -13.19 -8.59 8.17
N VAL A 125 -13.99 -7.79 7.47
CA VAL A 125 -14.16 -6.37 7.76
C VAL A 125 -15.60 -6.08 8.17
N TRP A 126 -15.73 -5.18 9.14
CA TRP A 126 -16.92 -4.39 9.40
C TRP A 126 -16.58 -2.93 9.10
N THR A 127 -17.42 -2.22 8.35
CA THR A 127 -17.16 -0.81 8.04
C THR A 127 -18.45 -0.01 7.97
N GLU A 128 -18.37 1.24 8.42
CA GLU A 128 -19.44 2.22 8.38
C GLU A 128 -18.87 3.53 7.82
N ALA A 129 -19.58 4.12 6.86
CA ALA A 129 -19.19 5.38 6.24
C ALA A 129 -20.39 6.34 6.25
N LYS A 130 -20.16 7.57 6.68
CA LYS A 130 -21.14 8.66 6.66
C LYS A 130 -20.56 9.85 5.91
N ALA A 131 -21.21 10.23 4.81
CA ALA A 131 -20.77 11.29 3.94
C ALA A 131 -21.79 12.43 3.89
N SER A 132 -21.30 13.66 3.79
CA SER A 132 -22.14 14.86 3.63
C SER A 132 -22.03 15.41 2.21
N PHE A 133 -23.16 15.70 1.57
CA PHE A 133 -23.25 16.19 0.19
C PHE A 133 -24.03 17.50 0.14
N SER A 134 -23.72 18.36 -0.83
CA SER A 134 -24.51 19.57 -1.11
C SER A 134 -25.14 19.48 -2.49
N ALA A 135 -26.46 19.69 -2.56
CA ALA A 135 -27.20 19.77 -3.80
C ALA A 135 -28.18 20.95 -3.73
N GLY A 136 -27.98 21.95 -4.59
CA GLY A 136 -28.89 23.11 -4.67
C GLY A 136 -29.01 23.93 -3.38
N GLY A 137 -27.94 24.03 -2.58
CA GLY A 137 -27.93 24.77 -1.31
C GLY A 137 -28.47 24.01 -0.10
N LEU A 138 -28.98 22.79 -0.27
CA LEU A 138 -29.29 21.88 0.83
C LEU A 138 -28.12 20.92 1.10
N ASN A 139 -27.73 20.81 2.37
CA ASN A 139 -26.81 19.78 2.83
C ASN A 139 -27.60 18.52 3.21
N ARG A 140 -27.21 17.37 2.66
CA ARG A 140 -27.75 16.05 3.00
C ARG A 140 -26.62 15.14 3.47
N SER A 141 -26.84 14.41 4.56
CA SER A 141 -25.93 13.34 4.99
C SER A 141 -26.50 11.99 4.61
N ASN A 142 -25.66 11.11 4.06
CA ASN A 142 -26.00 9.71 3.82
C ASN A 142 -25.03 8.80 4.59
N SER A 143 -25.51 7.64 5.01
CA SER A 143 -24.74 6.68 5.81
C SER A 143 -24.96 5.28 5.28
N ASP A 144 -23.90 4.48 5.29
CA ASP A 144 -23.92 3.08 4.85
C ASP A 144 -23.02 2.23 5.76
N ARG A 145 -23.27 0.92 5.79
CA ARG A 145 -22.51 -0.05 6.57
C ARG A 145 -22.45 -1.38 5.85
N ALA A 146 -21.26 -1.99 5.82
CA ALA A 146 -21.03 -3.30 5.24
C ALA A 146 -20.22 -4.22 6.17
N SER A 147 -20.39 -5.53 5.99
CA SER A 147 -19.55 -6.54 6.68
C SER A 147 -19.38 -7.79 5.84
N ASN A 148 -18.15 -8.14 5.51
CA ASN A 148 -17.83 -9.33 4.70
C ASN A 148 -16.33 -9.67 4.78
N LEU A 149 -15.91 -10.72 4.08
CA LEU A 149 -14.50 -10.88 3.73
C LEU A 149 -14.01 -9.68 2.94
N PHE A 150 -12.84 -9.17 3.33
CA PHE A 150 -12.14 -8.14 2.59
C PHE A 150 -11.27 -8.75 1.48
N ASP A 151 -10.58 -7.88 0.76
CA ASP A 151 -9.52 -8.24 -0.17
C ASP A 151 -8.41 -9.04 0.51
N MET A 152 -8.04 -10.16 -0.09
CA MET A 152 -6.99 -11.05 0.41
C MET A 152 -5.63 -10.37 0.29
N TYR A 153 -4.82 -10.49 1.35
CA TYR A 153 -3.44 -10.02 1.38
C TYR A 153 -2.49 -11.20 1.36
N PHE A 154 -1.49 -11.19 0.49
CA PHE A 154 -0.51 -12.28 0.44
C PHE A 154 0.86 -11.79 0.02
N THR A 155 1.86 -12.55 0.46
CA THR A 155 3.28 -12.25 0.27
C THR A 155 3.95 -13.55 -0.16
N PRO A 156 4.12 -13.78 -1.47
CA PRO A 156 4.72 -14.99 -2.00
C PRO A 156 6.12 -15.22 -1.44
N VAL A 157 6.90 -14.15 -1.27
CA VAL A 157 8.25 -14.22 -0.72
C VAL A 157 8.56 -13.02 0.17
N VAL A 158 9.12 -13.32 1.33
CA VAL A 158 9.88 -12.43 2.18
C VAL A 158 11.30 -12.99 2.22
N ALA A 159 12.29 -12.14 1.99
CA ALA A 159 13.71 -12.49 2.07
C ALA A 159 14.36 -11.64 3.15
N GLY A 160 14.80 -12.27 4.24
CA GLY A 160 15.56 -11.66 5.32
C GLY A 160 17.03 -11.98 5.19
N TYR A 161 17.93 -11.00 5.28
CA TYR A 161 19.37 -11.22 5.41
C TYR A 161 19.84 -10.86 6.81
N HIS A 162 20.62 -11.76 7.41
CA HIS A 162 21.17 -11.61 8.75
C HIS A 162 22.64 -11.20 8.68
N PHE A 163 22.97 -9.95 9.04
CA PHE A 163 24.35 -9.47 9.12
C PHE A 163 25.04 -9.93 10.40
N SER A 164 24.29 -9.92 11.50
CA SER A 164 24.71 -10.40 12.82
C SER A 164 23.52 -11.08 13.51
N GLN A 165 23.62 -11.39 14.80
CA GLN A 165 22.46 -11.87 15.56
C GLN A 165 21.40 -10.76 15.77
N THR A 166 21.80 -9.49 15.69
CA THR A 166 20.94 -8.33 15.99
C THR A 166 20.68 -7.44 14.77
N ASP A 167 21.51 -7.52 13.74
CA ASP A 167 21.45 -6.65 12.57
C ASP A 167 20.93 -7.43 11.37
N HIS A 168 19.79 -6.96 10.83
CA HIS A 168 19.04 -7.67 9.80
C HIS A 168 18.42 -6.69 8.82
N ILE A 169 18.13 -7.16 7.62
CA ILE A 169 17.23 -6.49 6.67
C ILE A 169 16.23 -7.51 6.15
N ALA A 170 14.98 -7.09 5.93
CA ALA A 170 14.00 -7.91 5.25
C ALA A 170 13.38 -7.14 4.09
N LEU A 171 13.19 -7.84 2.99
CA LEU A 171 12.53 -7.37 1.78
C LEU A 171 11.30 -8.24 1.54
N SER A 172 10.19 -7.63 1.17
CA SER A 172 8.97 -8.35 0.81
C SER A 172 8.29 -7.69 -0.36
N PHE A 173 7.62 -8.49 -1.18
CA PHE A 173 6.71 -7.95 -2.17
C PHE A 173 5.32 -8.50 -1.91
N ASN A 174 4.41 -7.61 -1.57
CA ASN A 174 3.12 -7.95 -1.02
C ASN A 174 1.99 -7.49 -1.94
N PHE A 175 0.91 -8.23 -1.91
CA PHE A 175 -0.19 -8.08 -2.86
C PHE A 175 -1.50 -8.05 -2.11
N TRP A 176 -2.36 -7.11 -2.49
CA TRP A 176 -3.79 -7.16 -2.21
C TRP A 176 -4.52 -7.56 -3.47
N ALA A 177 -5.33 -8.63 -3.39
CA ALA A 177 -6.20 -9.07 -4.47
C ALA A 177 -7.64 -8.59 -4.23
N PRO A 178 -8.35 -8.09 -5.26
CA PRO A 178 -9.72 -7.62 -5.15
C PRO A 178 -10.72 -8.79 -5.04
N THR A 179 -10.69 -9.50 -3.92
CA THR A 179 -11.51 -10.70 -3.68
C THR A 179 -12.77 -10.41 -2.87
N GLY A 180 -12.86 -9.25 -2.22
CA GLY A 180 -14.06 -8.84 -1.49
C GLY A 180 -15.18 -8.40 -2.42
N THR A 181 -16.39 -8.24 -1.88
CA THR A 181 -17.53 -7.72 -2.64
C THR A 181 -17.47 -6.21 -2.77
N TYR A 182 -17.85 -5.66 -3.92
CA TYR A 182 -17.83 -4.23 -4.20
C TYR A 182 -19.07 -3.80 -4.99
N ASP A 183 -19.66 -2.67 -4.60
CA ASP A 183 -20.68 -1.92 -5.33
C ASP A 183 -20.27 -0.44 -5.41
N SER A 184 -20.17 0.09 -6.64
CA SER A 184 -19.81 1.49 -6.91
C SER A 184 -20.81 2.51 -6.34
N ASN A 185 -22.03 2.08 -6.03
CA ASN A 185 -23.09 2.93 -5.50
C ASN A 185 -23.14 2.93 -3.96
N SER A 186 -22.41 2.01 -3.32
CA SER A 186 -22.32 1.93 -1.86
C SER A 186 -21.31 2.93 -1.30
N LEU A 187 -21.61 3.50 -0.12
CA LEU A 187 -20.64 4.33 0.59
C LEU A 187 -19.64 3.48 1.39
N ALA A 188 -20.06 2.29 1.81
CA ALA A 188 -19.26 1.35 2.60
C ALA A 188 -19.05 0.05 1.81
N ASN A 189 -17.80 -0.29 1.50
CA ASN A 189 -17.47 -1.47 0.69
C ASN A 189 -16.45 -2.39 1.37
N PRO A 190 -16.69 -3.70 1.44
CA PRO A 190 -15.71 -4.66 1.95
C PRO A 190 -14.68 -5.05 0.87
N SER A 191 -14.35 -4.16 -0.06
CA SER A 191 -13.29 -4.31 -1.07
C SER A 191 -12.95 -2.94 -1.62
N LEU A 192 -11.72 -2.77 -2.12
CA LEU A 192 -11.33 -1.56 -2.87
C LEU A 192 -11.37 -1.78 -4.40
N ASN A 193 -11.79 -2.97 -4.85
CA ASN A 193 -11.92 -3.33 -6.27
C ASN A 193 -10.66 -3.04 -7.10
N ASN A 194 -9.49 -3.16 -6.49
CA ASN A 194 -8.21 -2.98 -7.17
C ASN A 194 -7.15 -3.96 -6.65
N TRP A 195 -6.16 -4.20 -7.50
CA TRP A 195 -4.90 -4.78 -7.06
C TRP A 195 -4.05 -3.71 -6.41
N THR A 196 -3.40 -4.04 -5.29
CA THR A 196 -2.39 -3.18 -4.67
C THR A 196 -1.09 -3.94 -4.54
N PHE A 197 0.00 -3.33 -4.98
CA PHE A 197 1.35 -3.88 -4.91
C PHE A 197 2.15 -3.06 -3.89
N VAL A 198 2.79 -3.74 -2.94
CA VAL A 198 3.56 -3.12 -1.85
C VAL A 198 4.98 -3.68 -1.88
N PRO A 199 5.92 -3.00 -2.56
CA PRO A 199 7.34 -3.34 -2.58
C PRO A 199 8.10 -2.92 -1.32
#